data_AF-A0A967Z6N3-F1
#
_entry.id   AF-A0A967Z6N3-F1
#
_cell.length_a   1.000
_cell.length_b   1.000
_cell.length_c   1.000
_cell.angle_alpha   90.00
_cell.angle_beta   90.00
_cell.angle_gamma   90.00
#
_symmetry.space_group_name_H-M   'P 1'
#
loop_
_entity.id
_entity.type
_entity.pdbx_description
1 polymer ?
#
loop_
_entity_poly.entity_id
_entity_poly.type
_entity_poly.pdbx_seq_one_letter_code
_entity_poly.pdbx_strand_id
1 'polypeptide(L)' 'MAKLLGAVFLGWALGANDAANVFGPAVMSRAVRYRRAVITAAILVVLGAVLGGRRALETIGGLG' A
#
# COMPACT_ATOMS: atom_id res chain seq x y z
N MET A 1 -12.75 18.31 -5.06
CA MET A 1 -11.53 18.08 -5.87
C MET A 1 -10.29 17.85 -5.01
N ALA A 2 -9.92 18.77 -4.11
CA ALA A 2 -8.71 18.64 -3.27
C ALA A 2 -8.62 17.36 -2.42
N LYS A 3 -9.76 16.89 -1.87
CA LYS A 3 -9.80 15.65 -1.06
C LYS A 3 -9.37 14.38 -1.82
N LEU A 4 -9.73 14.27 -3.10
CA LEU A 4 -9.36 13.12 -3.93
C LEU A 4 -7.86 13.13 -4.25
N LEU A 5 -7.33 14.31 -4.57
CA LEU A 5 -5.89 14.49 -4.80
C LEU A 5 -5.08 14.18 -3.53
N GLY A 6 -5.55 14.63 -2.37
CA GLY A 6 -4.94 14.29 -1.09
C GLY A 6 -4.97 12.79 -0.78
N ALA A 7 -6.10 12.12 -1.03
CA ALA A 7 -6.22 10.67 -0.83
C ALA A 7 -5.29 9.87 -1.77
N VAL A 8 -5.19 10.26 -3.04
CA VAL A 8 -4.28 9.63 -4.01
C VAL A 8 -2.82 9.86 -3.62
N PHE A 9 -2.47 11.08 -3.22
CA PHE A 9 -1.11 11.40 -2.78
C PHE A 9 -0.71 10.63 -1.53
N LEU A 10 -1.58 10.58 -0.52
CA LEU A 10 -1.35 9.80 0.71
C LEU A 10 -1.24 8.30 0.41
N GLY A 11 -2.15 7.75 -0.41
CA GLY A 11 -2.09 6.35 -0.81
C GLY A 11 -0.79 6.00 -1.53
N TRP A 12 -0.29 6.88 -2.39
CA TRP A 12 0.99 6.71 -3.07
C TRP A 12 2.16 6.74 -2.10
N ALA A 13 2.26 7.80 -1.28
CA ALA A 13 3.38 7.99 -0.37
C ALA A 13 3.47 6.88 0.69
N LEU A 14 2.33 6.52 1.29
CA LEU A 14 2.25 5.47 2.29
C LEU A 14 2.57 4.10 1.67
N GLY A 15 1.93 3.77 0.55
CA GLY A 15 2.14 2.49 -0.13
C GLY A 15 3.57 2.29 -0.63
N ALA A 16 4.24 3.34 -1.10
CA ALA A 16 5.64 3.28 -1.51
C ALA A 16 6.58 3.02 -0.32
N ASN A 17 6.31 3.63 0.84
CA ASN A 17 7.10 3.43 2.06
C ASN A 17 6.99 1.99 2.56
N ASP A 18 5.77 1.47 2.69
CA ASP A 18 5.52 0.11 3.16
C ASP A 18 6.07 -0.95 2.18
N ALA A 19 5.90 -0.73 0.87
CA ALA A 19 6.45 -1.63 -0.14
C ALA A 19 7.99 -1.70 -0.06
N ALA A 20 8.67 -0.58 0.18
CA ALA A 20 10.11 -0.55 0.38
C ALA A 20 10.53 -1.25 1.69
N ASN A 21 9.73 -1.15 2.74
CA ASN A 21 10.04 -1.79 4.03
C ASN A 21 9.89 -3.32 3.97
N VAL A 22 8.83 -3.81 3.32
CA VAL A 22 8.55 -5.25 3.18
C VAL A 22 9.45 -5.91 2.14
N PHE A 23 9.58 -5.33 0.95
CA PHE A 23 10.32 -5.95 -0.16
C PHE A 23 11.76 -5.45 -0.30
N GLY A 24 12.15 -4.34 0.34
CA GLY A 24 13.51 -3.78 0.25
C GLY A 24 14.59 -4.78 0.62
N PRO A 25 14.53 -5.44 1.81
CA PRO A 25 15.52 -6.45 2.20
C PRO A 25 15.55 -7.65 1.23
N ALA A 26 14.39 -8.11 0.78
CA ALA A 26 14.25 -9.26 -0.12
C ALA A 26 14.75 -8.97 -1.55
N VAL A 27 14.58 -7.74 -2.04
CA VAL A 27 15.09 -7.30 -3.34
C VAL A 27 16.59 -7.01 -3.27
N MET A 28 17.06 -6.36 -2.21
CA MET A 28 18.47 -6.02 -2.02
C MET A 28 19.36 -7.26 -1.81
N SER A 29 18.86 -8.27 -1.10
CA SER A 29 19.53 -9.58 -0.94
C SER A 29 19.47 -10.47 -2.19
N ARG A 30 18.84 -9.99 -3.28
CA ARG A 30 18.58 -10.76 -4.53
C ARG A 30 17.72 -12.01 -4.33
N ALA A 31 17.08 -12.20 -3.18
CA ALA A 31 16.13 -13.29 -2.96
C ALA A 31 14.90 -13.16 -3.87
N VAL A 32 14.46 -11.94 -4.16
CA VAL A 32 13.31 -11.65 -5.02
C VAL A 32 13.67 -10.61 -6.08
N ARG A 33 13.31 -10.86 -7.34
CA ARG A 33 13.46 -9.86 -8.41
C ARG A 33 12.50 -8.69 -8.18
N TYR A 34 13.00 -7.46 -8.34
CA TYR A 34 12.21 -6.22 -8.22
C TYR A 34 10.86 -6.28 -8.96
N ARG A 35 10.87 -6.76 -10.21
CA ARG A 35 9.66 -6.86 -11.04
C ARG A 35 8.59 -7.81 -10.45
N ARG A 36 9.03 -8.89 -9.77
CA ARG A 36 8.11 -9.82 -9.08
C ARG A 36 7.57 -9.19 -7.80
N ALA A 37 8.43 -8.51 -7.02
CA ALA A 37 8.03 -7.80 -5.82
C ALA A 37 6.94 -6.76 -6.11
N VAL A 38 7.12 -5.93 -7.16
CA VAL A 38 6.14 -4.91 -7.55
C VAL A 38 4.78 -5.51 -7.94
N ILE A 39 4.78 -6.57 -8.77
CA ILE A 39 3.52 -7.20 -9.23
C ILE A 39 2.77 -7.83 -8.05
N THR A 40 3.47 -8.59 -7.21
CA THR A 40 2.86 -9.23 -6.05
C THR A 40 2.36 -8.20 -5.04
N ALA A 41 3.15 -7.15 -4.76
CA ALA A 41 2.76 -6.06 -3.87
C ALA A 41 1.48 -5.37 -4.37
N ALA A 42 1.42 -5.02 -5.66
CA ALA A 42 0.27 -4.35 -6.25
C ALA A 42 -1.02 -5.17 -6.11
N ILE A 43 -0.95 -6.48 -6.41
CA ILE A 43 -2.11 -7.38 -6.31
C ILE A 43 -2.57 -7.51 -4.85
N LEU A 44 -1.64 -7.75 -3.92
CA LEU A 44 -1.97 -7.96 -2.51
C LEU A 44 -2.49 -6.69 -1.84
N VAL A 45 -1.93 -5.53 -2.15
CA VAL A 45 -2.40 -4.23 -1.62
C VAL A 45 -3.83 -3.95 -2.08
N VAL A 46 -4.14 -4.16 -3.37
CA VAL A 46 -5.49 -3.94 -3.89
C VAL A 46 -6.48 -4.95 -3.28
N LEU A 47 -6.10 -6.22 -3.18
CA LEU A 47 -6.93 -7.24 -2.53
C LEU A 47 -7.20 -6.91 -1.06
N GLY A 48 -6.17 -6.53 -0.30
CA GLY A 48 -6.31 -6.14 1.11
C GLY A 48 -7.20 -4.92 1.28
N ALA A 49 -7.06 -3.92 0.40
CA ALA A 49 -7.92 -2.73 0.40
C ALA A 49 -9.39 -3.06 0.15
N VAL A 50 -9.70 -3.99 -0.77
CA VAL A 50 -11.07 -4.40 -1.10
C VAL A 50 -11.69 -5.28 0.01
N LEU A 51 -10.93 -6.24 0.54
CA LEU A 51 -11.44 -7.21 1.50
C LEU A 51 -11.56 -6.65 2.92
N GLY A 52 -10.64 -5.76 3.32
CA GLY A 52 -10.51 -5.28 4.70
C GLY A 52 -10.56 -3.77 4.88
N GLY A 53 -10.46 -2.99 3.80
CA GLY A 53 -10.31 -1.53 3.89
C GLY A 53 -11.48 -0.81 4.56
N ARG A 54 -12.71 -1.33 4.42
CA ARG A 54 -13.90 -0.67 4.96
C ARG A 54 -13.90 -0.56 6.49
N ARG A 55 -13.48 -1.62 7.19
CA ARG A 55 -13.41 -1.62 8.66
C ARG A 55 -12.38 -0.63 9.19
N ALA A 56 -11.22 -0.53 8.53
CA ALA A 56 -10.18 0.43 8.90
C ALA A 56 -10.63 1.88 8.68
N LEU A 57 -11.32 2.14 7.56
CA LEU A 57 -11.87 3.46 7.26
C LEU A 57 -13.01 3.86 8.20
N GLU A 58 -13.84 2.90 8.64
CA GLU A 58 -14.90 3.13 9.64
C GLU A 58 -14.31 3.55 11.00
N THR A 59 -13.22 2.93 11.45
CA THR A 59 -12.53 3.34 12.70
C THR A 59 -11.92 4.74 12.59
N ILE A 60 -11.25 5.04 11.49
CA ILE A 60 -10.61 6.34 11.27
C ILE A 60 -11.67 7.45 11.10
N GLY A 61 -12.77 7.16 10.41
CA GLY A 61 -13.88 8.09 10.22
C GLY A 61 -14.69 8.36 11.49
N GLY A 62 -14.71 7.42 12.44
CA GLY A 62 -15.37 7.58 13.75
C GLY A 62 -14.53 8.28 14.82
N LEU A 63 -13.24 8.54 14.53
CA LEU A 63 -12.34 9.29 15.41
C LEU A 63 -12.28 10.80 15.08
N GLY A 64 -13.07 11.25 14.09
CA GLY A 64 -13.17 12.64 13.63
C GLY A 64 -14.49 13.30 14.03
#